data_AF-A0A127Q2U1-F1
#
_entry.id   AF-A0A127Q2U1-F1
#
_cell.length_a   1.000
_cell.length_b   1.000
_cell.length_c   1.000
_cell.angle_alpha   90.00
_cell.angle_beta   90.00
_cell.angle_gamma   90.00
#
_symmetry.space_group_name_H-M   'P 1'
#
loop_
_entity.id
_entity.type
_entity.pdbx_description
1 polymer ?
#
loop_
_entity_poly.entity_id
_entity_poly.type
_entity_poly.pdbx_seq_one_letter_code
_entity_poly.pdbx_strand_id
1 'polypeptide(L)'
;MNDRISKTELVVLPPIPAKRYFTIGEVSDLCGVKPHVLRYWEQEFTQLKPVKRRGNRRYYQHHEVLLIRRIRELLYEHGFTISGARNKLDGRLGAAAEAEQAEAKQNEISLVEVRHELEQILALLIPKTEPVVE
;
A
#
# COMPACT_ATOMS: atom_id res chain seq x y z
N MET A 1 -13.09 -22.15 12.09
CA MET A 1 -11.97 -22.65 11.26
C MET A 1 -11.23 -21.46 10.66
N ASN A 2 -10.48 -20.74 11.50
CA ASN A 2 -9.52 -19.77 10.98
C ASN A 2 -8.22 -20.53 10.91
N ASP A 3 -7.88 -21.02 9.72
CA ASP A 3 -6.47 -21.24 9.40
C ASP A 3 -5.80 -19.92 9.70
N ARG A 4 -5.12 -19.88 10.86
CA ARG A 4 -4.12 -18.87 11.17
C ARG A 4 -3.28 -18.82 9.91
N ILE A 5 -3.47 -17.77 9.10
CA ILE A 5 -2.52 -17.38 8.08
C ILE A 5 -1.22 -17.32 8.88
N SER A 6 -0.44 -18.38 8.72
CA SER A 6 0.85 -18.57 9.35
C SER A 6 1.55 -17.24 9.21
N LYS A 7 1.99 -16.67 10.32
CA LYS A 7 3.06 -15.68 10.60
C LYS A 7 3.97 -15.18 9.44
N THR A 8 3.51 -15.18 8.20
CA THR A 8 4.36 -15.25 7.02
C THR A 8 4.42 -13.86 6.47
N GLU A 9 5.49 -13.21 6.90
CA GLU A 9 6.28 -12.29 6.10
C GLU A 9 5.52 -11.06 5.63
N LEU A 10 6.09 -9.92 5.95
CA LEU A 10 5.87 -8.67 5.24
C LEU A 10 6.39 -8.89 3.80
N VAL A 11 5.68 -9.71 3.02
CA VAL A 11 6.02 -10.05 1.64
C VAL A 11 5.85 -8.76 0.86
N VAL A 12 6.98 -8.21 0.42
CA VAL A 12 7.04 -7.13 -0.55
C VAL A 12 6.23 -7.59 -1.76
N LEU A 13 5.04 -7.02 -1.94
CA LEU A 13 4.17 -7.38 -3.05
C LEU A 13 4.83 -6.90 -4.36
N PRO A 14 4.83 -7.72 -5.42
CA PRO A 14 5.44 -7.35 -6.69
C PRO A 14 4.80 -6.08 -7.26
N PRO A 15 5.51 -5.26 -8.06
CA PRO A 15 4.89 -4.10 -8.69
C PRO A 15 3.73 -4.54 -9.60
N ILE A 16 2.63 -3.78 -9.59
CA ILE A 16 1.46 -4.09 -10.42
C ILE A 16 1.78 -3.70 -11.87
N PRO A 17 1.72 -4.64 -12.84
CA PRO A 17 1.96 -4.33 -14.25
C PRO A 17 0.95 -3.32 -14.81
N ALA A 18 1.34 -2.59 -15.87
CA ALA A 18 0.46 -1.68 -16.61
C ALA A 18 -0.55 -2.42 -17.53
N LYS A 19 -1.24 -3.43 -17.00
CA LYS A 19 -2.24 -4.23 -17.70
C LYS A 19 -3.65 -3.74 -17.34
N ARG A 20 -4.57 -3.74 -18.31
CA ARG A 20 -5.95 -3.25 -18.11
C ARG A 20 -6.86 -4.21 -17.34
N TYR A 21 -6.65 -5.52 -17.52
CA TYR A 21 -7.45 -6.56 -16.89
C TYR A 21 -6.56 -7.69 -16.36
N PHE A 22 -6.83 -8.11 -15.13
CA PHE A 22 -6.15 -9.18 -14.43
C PHE A 22 -7.12 -10.33 -14.17
N THR A 23 -6.65 -11.57 -14.34
CA THR A 23 -7.43 -12.75 -13.93
C THR A 23 -7.31 -12.97 -12.43
N ILE A 24 -8.23 -13.73 -11.83
CA ILE A 24 -8.17 -14.07 -10.40
C ILE A 24 -6.86 -14.75 -9.97
N GLY A 25 -6.21 -15.51 -10.86
CA GLY A 25 -4.90 -16.10 -10.60
C GLY A 25 -3.81 -15.03 -10.52
N GLU A 26 -3.74 -14.15 -11.53
CA GLU A 26 -2.79 -13.03 -11.53
C GLU A 26 -2.97 -12.13 -10.30
N VAL A 27 -4.23 -11.83 -9.91
CA VAL A 27 -4.50 -11.03 -8.71
C VAL A 27 -4.11 -11.75 -7.43
N SER A 28 -4.31 -13.07 -7.36
CA SER A 28 -3.86 -13.89 -6.24
C SER A 28 -2.36 -13.76 -6.04
N ASP A 29 -1.59 -13.85 -7.13
CA ASP A 29 -0.13 -13.75 -7.09
C ASP A 29 0.33 -12.32 -6.75
N LEU A 30 -0.31 -11.31 -7.34
CA LEU A 30 0.01 -9.89 -7.09
C LEU A 30 -0.30 -9.42 -5.67
N CYS A 31 -1.27 -10.04 -5.00
CA CYS A 31 -1.70 -9.64 -3.67
C CYS A 31 -1.30 -10.65 -2.57
N GLY A 32 -0.78 -11.82 -2.93
CA GLY A 32 -0.49 -12.90 -1.99
C GLY A 32 -1.74 -13.43 -1.28
N VAL A 33 -2.90 -13.42 -1.96
CA VAL A 33 -4.19 -13.81 -1.39
C VAL A 33 -4.79 -14.95 -2.22
N LYS A 34 -5.14 -16.06 -1.57
CA LYS A 34 -5.67 -17.24 -2.27
C LYS A 34 -6.95 -16.90 -3.07
N PRO A 35 -7.19 -17.52 -4.25
CA PRO A 35 -8.34 -17.19 -5.10
C PRO A 35 -9.71 -17.34 -4.44
N HIS A 36 -9.88 -18.28 -3.50
CA HIS A 36 -11.15 -18.43 -2.79
C HIS A 36 -11.41 -17.28 -1.81
N VAL A 37 -10.37 -16.70 -1.21
CA VAL A 37 -10.49 -15.52 -0.34
C VAL A 37 -10.89 -14.31 -1.17
N LEU A 38 -10.31 -14.14 -2.36
CA LEU A 38 -10.73 -13.09 -3.29
C LEU A 38 -12.21 -13.20 -3.66
N ARG A 39 -12.70 -14.42 -3.93
CA ARG A 39 -14.13 -14.67 -4.19
C ARG A 39 -15.03 -14.30 -3.01
N TYR A 40 -14.56 -14.58 -1.80
CA TYR A 40 -15.28 -14.21 -0.58
C TYR A 40 -15.28 -12.69 -0.39
N TRP A 41 -14.15 -12.02 -0.59
CA TRP A 41 -14.05 -10.56 -0.51
C TRP A 41 -14.97 -9.85 -1.50
N GLU A 42 -15.16 -10.38 -2.71
CA GLU A 42 -16.15 -9.81 -3.65
C GLU A 42 -17.59 -9.80 -3.12
N GLN A 43 -17.95 -10.72 -2.22
CA GLN A 43 -19.27 -10.76 -1.60
C GLN A 43 -19.36 -9.77 -0.43
N GLU A 44 -18.24 -9.59 0.29
CA GLU A 44 -18.19 -8.75 1.47
C GLU A 44 -17.96 -7.27 1.14
N PHE A 45 -17.20 -6.94 0.09
CA PHE A 45 -16.84 -5.58 -0.28
C PHE A 45 -17.58 -5.17 -1.55
N THR A 46 -18.60 -4.34 -1.41
CA THR A 46 -19.46 -3.88 -2.52
C THR A 46 -18.70 -3.07 -3.57
N GLN A 47 -17.57 -2.47 -3.20
CA GLN A 47 -16.70 -1.71 -4.09
C GLN A 47 -15.87 -2.61 -5.04
N LEU A 48 -15.73 -3.90 -4.71
CA LEU A 48 -15.01 -4.87 -5.53
C LEU A 48 -15.97 -5.55 -6.51
N LYS A 49 -16.03 -5.06 -7.75
CA LYS A 49 -17.02 -5.50 -8.77
C LYS A 49 -16.33 -6.03 -10.03
N PRO A 50 -15.72 -7.23 -9.96
CA PRO A 50 -14.99 -7.77 -11.09
C PRO A 50 -15.93 -8.04 -12.27
N VAL A 51 -15.45 -7.74 -13.47
CA VAL A 51 -16.19 -7.95 -14.69
C VAL A 51 -16.28 -9.45 -14.96
N LYS A 52 -17.52 -9.98 -14.99
CA LYS A 52 -17.79 -11.37 -15.37
C LYS A 52 -17.89 -11.46 -16.90
N ARG A 53 -17.12 -12.36 -17.51
CA ARG A 53 -17.21 -12.66 -18.96
C ARG A 53 -17.59 -14.14 -19.19
N ARG A 54 -17.61 -14.56 -20.46
CA ARG A 54 -17.89 -15.94 -20.89
C ARG A 54 -17.14 -16.95 -20.02
N GLY A 55 -17.85 -18.01 -19.61
CA GLY A 55 -17.31 -19.05 -18.73
C GLY A 55 -17.15 -18.65 -17.27
N ASN A 56 -17.88 -17.63 -16.78
CA ASN A 56 -17.85 -17.15 -15.40
C ASN A 56 -16.42 -16.78 -14.92
N ARG A 57 -15.57 -16.36 -15.85
CA ARG A 57 -14.22 -15.87 -15.55
C ARG A 57 -14.32 -14.43 -15.05
N ARG A 58 -13.57 -14.16 -13.98
CA ARG A 58 -13.54 -12.87 -13.28
C ARG A 58 -12.30 -12.11 -13.73
N TYR A 59 -12.53 -10.87 -14.14
CA TYR A 59 -11.48 -9.95 -14.54
C TYR A 59 -11.52 -8.73 -13.64
N TYR A 60 -10.38 -8.42 -13.04
CA TYR A 60 -10.18 -7.26 -12.18
C TYR A 60 -9.46 -6.17 -12.96
N GLN A 61 -9.81 -4.92 -12.70
CA GLN A 61 -9.10 -3.76 -13.19
C GLN A 61 -7.99 -3.35 -12.22
N HIS A 62 -7.11 -2.45 -12.66
CA HIS A 62 -6.01 -1.95 -11.84
C HIS A 62 -6.48 -1.38 -10.49
N HIS A 63 -7.56 -0.57 -10.49
CA HIS A 63 -8.11 0.00 -9.24
C HIS A 63 -8.65 -1.06 -8.28
N GLU A 64 -9.19 -2.17 -8.80
CA GLU A 64 -9.65 -3.29 -7.98
C GLU A 64 -8.49 -4.05 -7.35
N VAL A 65 -7.35 -4.17 -8.05
CA VAL A 65 -6.12 -4.75 -7.48
C VAL A 65 -5.58 -3.88 -6.34
N LEU A 66 -5.60 -2.55 -6.51
CA LEU A 66 -5.22 -1.62 -5.44
C LEU A 66 -6.15 -1.74 -4.23
N LEU A 67 -7.46 -1.84 -4.46
CA LEU A 67 -8.44 -2.05 -3.41
C LEU A 67 -8.20 -3.36 -2.64
N ILE A 68 -7.87 -4.45 -3.34
CA ILE A 68 -7.55 -5.74 -2.72
C ILE A 68 -6.30 -5.64 -1.85
N ARG A 69 -5.27 -4.91 -2.28
CA ARG A 69 -4.08 -4.65 -1.44
C ARG A 69 -4.46 -3.89 -0.18
N ARG A 70 -5.31 -2.86 -0.31
CA ARG A 70 -5.80 -2.10 0.84
C ARG A 70 -6.59 -2.96 1.81
N ILE A 71 -7.49 -3.82 1.31
CA ILE A 71 -8.23 -4.78 2.13
C ILE A 71 -7.27 -5.70 2.89
N ARG A 72 -6.23 -6.22 2.22
CA ARG A 72 -5.21 -7.06 2.85
C ARG A 72 -4.50 -6.33 3.99
N GLU A 73 -4.04 -5.10 3.78
CA GLU A 73 -3.42 -4.28 4.82
C GLU A 73 -4.35 -4.12 6.02
N LEU A 74 -5.62 -3.77 5.79
CA LEU A 74 -6.59 -3.59 6.86
C LEU A 74 -6.82 -4.86 7.68
N LEU A 75 -6.91 -6.02 7.04
CA LEU A 75 -7.21 -7.27 7.72
C LEU A 75 -5.98 -7.86 8.42
N TYR A 76 -4.82 -7.84 7.77
CA TYR A 76 -3.63 -8.55 8.25
C TYR A 76 -2.65 -7.66 9.01
N GLU A 77 -2.46 -6.41 8.60
CA GLU A 77 -1.51 -5.50 9.26
C GLU A 77 -2.19 -4.74 10.39
N HIS A 78 -3.38 -4.23 10.15
CA HIS A 78 -4.14 -3.48 11.15
C HIS A 78 -5.07 -4.35 12.01
N GLY A 79 -5.27 -5.62 11.64
CA GLY A 79 -6.10 -6.55 12.42
C GLY A 79 -7.59 -6.22 12.44
N PHE A 80 -8.11 -5.46 11.47
CA PHE A 80 -9.55 -5.21 11.36
C PHE A 80 -10.31 -6.50 11.05
N THR A 81 -11.55 -6.57 11.52
CA THR A 81 -12.51 -7.57 11.02
C THR A 81 -13.01 -7.17 9.63
N ILE A 82 -13.61 -8.11 8.89
CA ILE A 82 -14.22 -7.83 7.58
C ILE A 82 -15.20 -6.66 7.64
N SER A 83 -16.06 -6.64 8.66
CA SER A 83 -17.01 -5.53 8.88
C SER A 83 -16.30 -4.20 9.20
N GLY A 84 -15.22 -4.24 9.96
CA GLY A 84 -14.41 -3.05 10.26
C GLY A 84 -13.71 -2.48 9.03
N ALA A 85 -13.11 -3.36 8.21
CA ALA A 85 -12.47 -2.97 6.96
C ALA A 85 -13.50 -2.40 5.96
N ARG A 86 -14.69 -3.00 5.86
CA ARG A 86 -15.79 -2.49 5.02
C ARG A 86 -16.18 -1.08 5.41
N ASN A 87 -16.44 -0.84 6.70
CA ASN A 87 -16.82 0.48 7.20
C ASN A 87 -15.75 1.54 6.94
N LYS A 88 -14.47 1.16 6.98
CA LYS A 88 -13.37 2.07 6.68
C LYS A 88 -13.30 2.42 5.18
N LEU A 89 -13.55 1.44 4.31
CA LEU A 89 -13.52 1.62 2.86
C LEU A 89 -14.74 2.38 2.33
N ASP A 90 -15.92 2.23 2.93
CA ASP A 90 -17.18 2.90 2.48
C ASP A 90 -17.22 4.42 2.76
N GLY A 91 -16.11 5.04 3.16
CA GLY A 91 -15.94 6.49 3.08
C GLY A 91 -16.39 7.31 4.28
N ARG A 92 -16.84 6.71 5.39
CA ARG A 92 -17.07 7.47 6.64
C ARG A 92 -15.77 7.73 7.44
N LEU A 93 -14.72 6.94 7.22
CA LEU A 93 -13.40 7.07 7.86
C LEU A 93 -12.22 7.04 6.87
N GLY A 94 -12.46 6.80 5.58
CA GLY A 94 -11.40 6.63 4.57
C GLY A 94 -10.61 7.91 4.26
N ALA A 95 -11.29 9.07 4.25
CA ALA A 95 -10.67 10.36 4.01
C ALA A 95 -9.60 10.73 5.04
N ALA A 96 -9.73 10.25 6.29
CA ALA A 96 -8.72 10.46 7.33
C ALA A 96 -7.44 9.67 7.05
N ALA A 97 -7.53 8.45 6.52
CA ALA A 97 -6.36 7.62 6.24
C ALA A 97 -5.64 7.99 4.94
N GLU A 98 -6.36 8.55 3.95
CA GLU A 98 -5.75 9.14 2.75
C GLU A 98 -5.07 10.47 3.08
N ALA A 99 -5.64 11.27 3.98
CA ALA A 99 -4.99 12.45 4.54
C ALA A 99 -3.74 12.06 5.33
N GLU A 100 -3.78 11.03 6.17
CA GLU A 100 -2.64 10.57 6.98
C GLU A 100 -1.51 9.97 6.12
N GLN A 101 -1.82 9.29 5.01
CA GLN A 101 -0.81 8.82 4.05
C GLN A 101 -0.26 9.93 3.14
N ALA A 102 -1.08 10.93 2.80
CA ALA A 102 -0.63 12.13 2.11
C ALA A 102 0.25 12.99 3.01
N GLU A 103 -0.11 13.14 4.29
CA GLU A 103 0.68 13.81 5.32
C GLU A 103 1.99 13.05 5.61
N ALA A 104 1.96 11.72 5.70
CA ALA A 104 3.18 10.93 5.89
C ALA A 104 4.15 11.03 4.70
N LYS A 105 3.64 11.11 3.46
CA LYS A 105 4.47 11.40 2.26
C LYS A 105 4.96 12.84 2.18
N GLN A 106 4.21 13.79 2.75
CA GLN A 106 4.61 15.19 2.82
C GLN A 106 5.61 15.45 3.97
N ASN A 107 5.60 14.61 5.01
CA ASN A 107 6.52 14.63 6.15
C ASN A 107 7.72 13.69 6.00
N GLU A 108 7.89 13.00 4.87
CA GLU A 108 9.19 12.44 4.51
C GLU A 108 10.13 13.61 4.20
N ILE A 109 10.69 14.17 5.28
CA ILE A 109 11.82 15.07 5.21
C ILE A 109 12.87 14.36 4.35
N SER A 110 13.14 14.92 3.17
CA SER A 110 14.13 14.39 2.25
C SER A 110 15.46 14.31 3.00
N LEU A 111 15.96 13.09 3.21
CA LEU A 111 17.28 12.88 3.83
C LEU A 111 18.39 13.62 3.06
N VAL A 112 18.16 13.91 1.78
CA VAL A 112 19.05 14.72 0.94
C VAL A 112 19.02 16.20 1.34
N GLU A 113 17.83 16.74 1.64
CA GLU A 113 17.66 18.12 2.10
C GLU A 113 18.28 18.32 3.49
N VAL A 114 18.02 17.39 4.43
CA VAL A 114 18.63 17.43 5.77
C VAL A 114 20.14 17.33 5.71
N ARG A 115 20.68 16.44 4.86
CA ARG A 115 22.14 16.34 4.68
C ARG A 115 22.71 17.65 4.16
N HIS A 116 22.04 18.29 3.21
CA HIS A 116 22.50 19.53 2.62
C HIS A 116 22.47 20.69 3.63
N GLU A 117 21.42 20.82 4.44
CA GLU A 117 21.35 21.83 5.50
C GLU A 117 22.44 21.64 6.56
N LEU A 118 22.70 20.40 6.97
CA LEU A 118 23.76 20.09 7.92
C LEU A 118 25.15 20.42 7.36
N GLU A 119 25.40 20.16 6.08
CA GLU A 119 26.65 20.54 5.39
C GLU A 119 26.83 22.07 5.36
N GLN A 120 25.75 22.84 5.12
CA GLN A 120 25.79 24.30 5.13
C GLN A 120 26.07 24.87 6.54
N ILE A 121 25.43 24.32 7.58
CA ILE A 121 25.67 24.72 8.97
C ILE A 121 27.12 24.39 9.38
N LEU A 122 27.61 23.21 8.99
CA LEU A 122 29.00 22.83 9.24
C LEU A 122 29.98 23.80 8.57
N ALA A 123 29.69 24.24 7.35
CA ALA A 123 30.50 25.24 6.64
C ALA A 123 30.49 26.63 7.31
N LEU A 124 29.42 26.99 8.02
CA LEU A 124 29.33 28.24 8.80
C LEU A 124 30.08 28.16 10.13
N LEU A 125 30.12 26.98 10.75
CA LEU A 125 30.73 26.77 12.06
C LEU A 125 32.22 26.44 12.00
N ILE A 126 32.74 25.97 10.86
CA ILE A 126 34.17 25.79 10.67
C ILE A 126 34.76 27.13 10.19
N PRO A 127 35.56 27.83 11.02
CA PRO A 127 36.25 29.02 10.56
C PRO A 127 37.15 28.64 9.39
N LYS A 128 37.07 29.39 8.29
CA LYS A 128 37.98 29.27 7.16
C LYS A 128 39.38 29.51 7.72
N THR A 129 40.14 28.44 7.95
CA THR A 129 41.56 28.53 8.25
C THR A 129 42.23 29.02 6.98
N GLU A 130 42.41 30.33 6.89
CA GLU A 130 43.30 30.91 5.89
C GLU A 130 44.70 30.33 6.14
N PRO A 131 45.39 29.85 5.09
CA PRO A 131 46.73 29.33 5.26
C PRO A 131 47.62 30.50 5.69
N VAL A 132 48.19 30.39 6.89
CA VAL A 132 49.28 31.27 7.33
C VAL A 132 50.46 30.97 6.41
N VAL A 133 50.73 31.89 5.48
CA VAL A 133 51.90 31.85 4.60
C VAL A 133 53.06 32.46 5.39
N GLU A 134 54.11 31.66 5.62
CA GLU A 134 55.40 32.09 6.19
C GLU A 134 56.21 32.99 5.26
#